data_AF-A0A2U0QMS7-F1
#
_entry.id   AF-A0A2U0QMS7-F1
#
_cell.length_a   1.000
_cell.length_b   1.000
_cell.length_c   1.000
_cell.angle_alpha   90.00
_cell.angle_beta   90.00
_cell.angle_gamma   90.00
#
_symmetry.space_group_name_H-M   'P 1'
#
loop_
_entity.id
_entity.type
_entity.pdbx_description
1 polymer ?
#
loop_
_entity_poly.entity_id
_entity_poly.type
_entity_poly.pdbx_seq_one_letter_code
_entity_poly.pdbx_strand_id
1 'polypeptide(L)'
;MEVKLDNTAKEKLLIPIDKASGGFQRCLKRLQGNFNFGTSILTYDDVDLGQIIKYSQYPAGGGFEDRFKEIKRCIDEQSKL
;
A
#
# COMPACT_ATOMS: atom_id res chain seq x y z
N MET A 1 -0.19 10.58 7.89
CA MET A 1 0.97 10.74 6.97
C MET A 1 0.46 10.67 5.54
N GLU A 2 1.22 11.21 4.60
CA GLU A 2 0.86 11.24 3.18
C GLU A 2 2.05 10.80 2.33
N VAL A 3 1.77 10.07 1.25
CA VAL A 3 2.77 9.71 0.24
C VAL A 3 2.15 9.83 -1.15
N LYS A 4 2.89 10.39 -2.10
CA LYS A 4 2.46 10.38 -3.50
C LYS A 4 2.82 9.03 -4.12
N LEU A 5 1.83 8.29 -4.62
CA LEU A 5 2.07 7.05 -5.34
C LEU A 5 2.40 7.33 -6.81
N ASP A 6 3.41 6.64 -7.34
CA ASP A 6 3.62 6.59 -8.78
C ASP A 6 2.63 5.65 -9.47
N ASN A 7 2.71 5.55 -10.80
CA ASN A 7 1.77 4.74 -11.57
C ASN A 7 1.83 3.26 -11.20
N THR A 8 3.02 2.72 -10.92
CA THR A 8 3.19 1.31 -10.56
C THR A 8 2.55 1.01 -9.21
N ALA A 9 2.85 1.81 -8.18
CA ALA A 9 2.27 1.64 -6.86
C ALA A 9 0.76 1.86 -6.86
N LYS A 10 0.27 2.82 -7.64
CA LYS A 10 -1.17 3.08 -7.83
C LYS A 10 -1.87 1.90 -8.48
N GLU A 11 -1.35 1.37 -9.59
CA GLU A 11 -1.92 0.21 -10.27
C GLU A 11 -2.00 -0.99 -9.33
N LYS A 12 -0.92 -1.26 -8.58
CA LYS A 12 -0.89 -2.33 -7.58
C LYS A 12 -1.86 -2.09 -6.43
N LEU A 13 -1.97 -0.86 -5.93
CA LEU A 13 -2.91 -0.51 -4.86
C LEU A 13 -4.36 -0.73 -5.32
N LEU A 14 -4.70 -0.40 -6.57
CA LEU A 14 -6.08 -0.42 -7.06
C LEU A 14 -6.57 -1.79 -7.54
N ILE A 15 -5.74 -2.84 -7.53
CA ILE A 15 -6.17 -4.21 -7.85
C ILE A 15 -7.37 -4.60 -6.94
N PRO A 16 -8.51 -5.01 -7.51
CA PRO A 16 -9.69 -5.41 -6.74
C PRO A 16 -9.40 -6.50 -5.71
N ILE A 17 -10.17 -6.52 -4.61
CA ILE A 17 -10.01 -7.45 -3.50
C ILE A 17 -11.33 -8.15 -3.23
N ASP A 18 -11.47 -9.36 -3.80
CA ASP A 18 -12.73 -10.10 -3.85
C ASP A 18 -13.19 -10.64 -2.48
N LYS A 19 -12.26 -10.97 -1.58
CA LYS A 19 -12.58 -11.51 -0.23
C LYS A 19 -11.78 -10.81 0.85
N ALA A 20 -12.46 -10.21 1.83
CA ALA A 20 -11.85 -9.41 2.91
C ALA A 20 -11.60 -10.20 4.21
N SER A 21 -11.21 -11.48 4.11
CA SER A 21 -11.02 -12.31 5.31
C SER A 21 -9.61 -12.22 5.91
N GLY A 22 -8.57 -11.95 5.12
CA GLY A 22 -7.17 -11.91 5.60
C GLY A 22 -6.65 -10.52 5.94
N GLY A 23 -5.57 -10.48 6.74
CA GLY A 23 -4.93 -9.24 7.20
C GLY A 23 -4.43 -8.35 6.05
N PHE A 24 -3.80 -8.96 5.03
CA PHE A 24 -3.38 -8.27 3.81
C PHE A 24 -4.54 -7.55 3.13
N GLN A 25 -5.65 -8.27 2.92
CA GLN A 25 -6.84 -7.75 2.24
C GLN A 25 -7.49 -6.61 3.01
N ARG A 26 -7.60 -6.73 4.34
CA ARG A 26 -8.18 -5.68 5.19
C ARG A 26 -7.33 -4.42 5.15
N CYS A 27 -6.00 -4.56 5.24
CA CYS A 27 -5.08 -3.44 5.16
C CYS A 27 -5.16 -2.76 3.77
N LEU A 28 -5.06 -3.52 2.67
CA LEU A 28 -5.15 -2.94 1.33
C LEU A 28 -6.49 -2.26 1.05
N LYS A 29 -7.62 -2.81 1.52
CA LYS A 29 -8.93 -2.15 1.37
C LYS A 29 -8.97 -0.80 2.09
N ARG A 30 -8.37 -0.71 3.28
CA ARG A 30 -8.28 0.57 4.01
C ARG A 30 -7.41 1.57 3.24
N LEU A 31 -6.25 1.14 2.75
CA LEU A 31 -5.38 1.99 1.92
C LEU A 31 -6.09 2.44 0.63
N GLN A 32 -6.85 1.56 -0.03
CA GLN A 32 -7.67 1.93 -1.20
C GLN A 32 -8.71 2.99 -0.85
N GLY A 33 -9.36 2.90 0.31
CA GLY A 33 -10.32 3.89 0.79
C GLY A 33 -9.71 5.26 1.12
N ASN A 34 -8.42 5.28 1.48
CA ASN A 34 -7.69 6.50 1.81
C ASN A 34 -6.89 7.09 0.63
N PHE A 35 -7.03 6.53 -0.56
CA PHE A 35 -6.34 6.98 -1.75
C PHE A 35 -7.13 8.06 -2.50
N ASN A 36 -6.49 9.20 -2.77
CA ASN A 36 -7.06 10.26 -3.59
C ASN A 36 -6.69 10.09 -5.06
N PHE A 37 -7.68 9.77 -5.89
CA PHE A 37 -7.51 9.54 -7.33
C PHE A 37 -7.06 10.79 -8.11
N GLY A 38 -7.44 11.99 -7.67
CA GLY A 38 -7.12 13.23 -8.37
C GLY A 38 -5.66 13.67 -8.16
N THR A 39 -5.10 13.40 -6.98
CA THR A 39 -3.74 13.83 -6.61
C THR A 39 -2.72 12.69 -6.60
N SER A 40 -3.19 11.44 -6.68
CA SER A 40 -2.40 10.23 -6.43
C SER A 40 -1.76 10.18 -5.04
N ILE A 41 -2.36 10.85 -4.06
CA ILE A 41 -1.89 10.85 -2.67
C ILE A 41 -2.59 9.74 -1.89
N LEU A 42 -1.80 8.90 -1.23
CA LEU A 42 -2.26 7.94 -0.23
C LEU A 42 -2.09 8.56 1.16
N THR A 43 -3.18 8.63 1.92
CA THR A 43 -3.13 8.96 3.34
C THR A 43 -3.08 7.69 4.18
N TYR A 44 -2.19 7.64 5.16
CA TYR A 44 -2.00 6.46 6.03
C TYR A 44 -1.57 6.89 7.44
N ASP A 45 -1.89 6.06 8.43
CA ASP A 45 -1.47 6.26 9.83
C ASP A 45 -0.30 5.34 10.24
N ASP A 46 0.10 5.39 11.51
CA ASP A 46 1.20 4.56 12.02
C ASP A 46 0.86 3.06 12.01
N VAL A 47 -0.42 2.71 12.15
CA VAL A 47 -0.89 1.31 12.10
C VAL A 47 -0.77 0.79 10.67
N ASP A 48 -1.20 1.59 9.69
CA ASP A 48 -1.03 1.32 8.27
C ASP A 48 0.45 1.17 7.92
N LEU A 49 1.30 2.09 8.37
CA LEU A 49 2.74 2.05 8.10
C LEU A 49 3.37 0.77 8.64
N GLY A 50 3.07 0.40 9.89
CA GLY A 50 3.55 -0.84 10.48
C GLY A 50 3.10 -2.09 9.71
N GLN A 51 1.86 -2.09 9.20
CA GLN A 51 1.34 -3.17 8.36
C GLN A 51 1.98 -3.21 6.98
N ILE A 52 2.18 -2.05 6.33
CA ILE A 52 2.87 -1.94 5.04
C ILE A 52 4.28 -2.52 5.15
N ILE A 53 5.04 -2.13 6.18
CA ILE A 53 6.40 -2.64 6.41
C ILE A 53 6.36 -4.15 6.62
N LYS A 54 5.52 -4.63 7.55
CA LYS A 54 5.40 -6.07 7.85
C LYS A 54 5.02 -6.90 6.64
N TYR A 55 4.02 -6.47 5.87
CA TYR A 55 3.50 -7.24 4.74
C TYR A 55 4.40 -7.15 3.50
N SER A 56 5.18 -6.07 3.33
CA SER A 56 6.17 -5.96 2.25
C SER A 56 7.33 -6.97 2.39
N GLN A 57 7.63 -7.40 3.62
CA GLN A 57 8.70 -8.35 3.94
C GLN A 57 8.23 -9.80 3.96
N TYR A 58 6.94 -10.06 3.70
CA TYR A 58 6.40 -11.40 3.78
C TYR A 58 7.04 -12.29 2.68
N PRO A 59 7.54 -13.49 3.01
CA PRO A 59 8.38 -14.30 2.11
C PRO A 59 7.60 -15.00 0.98
N ALA A 60 6.29 -14.76 0.85
CA ALA A 60 5.54 -15.21 -0.32
C ALA A 60 5.97 -14.39 -1.55
N GLY A 61 5.87 -14.96 -2.74
CA GLY A 61 6.18 -14.27 -4.00
C GLY A 61 4.93 -14.09 -4.86
N GLY A 62 4.70 -12.87 -5.36
CA GLY A 62 3.73 -12.56 -6.42
C GLY A 62 2.35 -12.09 -5.98
N GLY A 63 2.03 -12.10 -4.69
CA GLY A 63 0.70 -11.86 -4.13
C GLY A 63 0.44 -10.45 -3.61
N PHE A 64 -0.20 -10.35 -2.44
CA PHE A 64 -0.50 -9.07 -1.82
C PHE A 64 0.76 -8.34 -1.36
N GLU A 65 1.79 -9.07 -0.96
CA GLU A 65 3.09 -8.55 -0.52
C GLU A 65 3.75 -7.64 -1.56
N ASP A 66 3.64 -7.95 -2.85
CA ASP A 66 4.21 -7.10 -3.91
C ASP A 66 3.49 -5.75 -4.01
N ARG A 67 2.20 -5.72 -3.69
CA ARG A 67 1.44 -4.46 -3.61
C ARG A 67 1.97 -3.60 -2.46
N PHE A 68 2.28 -4.22 -1.32
CA PHE A 68 2.88 -3.53 -0.18
C PHE A 68 4.32 -3.08 -0.45
N LYS A 69 5.11 -3.85 -1.20
CA LYS A 69 6.49 -3.47 -1.60
C LYS A 69 6.49 -2.18 -2.41
N GLU A 70 5.60 -2.05 -3.39
CA GLU A 70 5.54 -0.83 -4.20
C GLU A 70 5.09 0.40 -3.39
N ILE A 71 4.10 0.24 -2.51
CA ILE A 71 3.67 1.33 -1.62
C ILE A 71 4.82 1.73 -0.68
N LYS A 72 5.50 0.76 -0.07
CA LYS A 72 6.64 1.00 0.80
C LYS A 72 7.78 1.71 0.06
N ARG A 73 8.05 1.31 -1.19
CA ARG A 73 9.08 1.95 -2.01
C ARG A 73 8.82 3.45 -2.17
N CYS A 74 7.59 3.85 -2.50
CA CYS A 74 7.25 5.27 -2.59
C CYS A 74 7.45 6.02 -1.27
N ILE A 75 7.10 5.39 -0.13
CA ILE A 75 7.30 5.97 1.20
C ILE A 75 8.80 6.15 1.49
N ASP A 76 9.60 5.11 1.25
CA ASP A 76 11.05 5.14 1.51
C ASP A 76 11.76 6.17 0.64
N GLU A 77 11.37 6.32 -0.62
CA GLU A 77 11.95 7.28 -1.56
C GLU A 77 11.65 8.72 -1.14
N GLN A 78 10.44 9.00 -0.66
CA GLN A 78 10.03 10.34 -0.24
C GLN A 78 10.44 10.69 1.19
N SER A 79 10.72 9.71 2.05
CA SER A 79 11.25 9.95 3.41
C SER A 79 12.75 10.27 3.42
N LYS A 80 13.43 10.07 2.29
CA LYS A 80 14.85 10.43 2.10
C LYS A 80 15.04 11.82 1.48
N LEU A 81 13.94 12.45 1.07
CA LEU A 81 13.87 13.84 0.58
C LEU A 81 13.56 14.76 1.76
#